data_AF-C0NLE8-F1
#
_entry.id   AF-C0NLE8-F1
#
_cell.length_a   1.000
_cell.length_b   1.000
_cell.length_c   1.000
_cell.angle_alpha   90.00
_cell.angle_beta   90.00
_cell.angle_gamma   90.00
#
_symmetry.space_group_name_H-M   'P 1'
#
loop_
_entity.id
_entity.type
_entity.pdbx_description
1 polymer ?
#
loop_
_entity_poly.entity_id
_entity_poly.type
_entity_poly.pdbx_seq_one_letter_code
_entity_poly.pdbx_strand_id
1 'polypeptide(L)'
;MLIPRLTGIVPRLNFSATTSLLIIYILCFSPILLLFYFQFSSRRNAAREPKGCRKLGLHGFSNLRDENNYGTDGRPKRTNQNDAGRGKIRVKALLAYPIKSCAGVEFNIADVVSTGVAYDRQFCFAEYVDSAESGAKNQKDDKPAGKWVFRTMRDLKYAKLALIRPEIWVPDPSSSTYSPKRPEVRSKGVLVISFPRIPSGSGIIPVLLSIGMKLGLCAREESFHVPLHPPPSSVENGAYPSRSVRIWRDTPMAFDYGKHIPPSLLAFLGASRPMTLFRIDPDHHRKVFRCAPRKEVLGFQATTGFADAYPVHMLSLASVREIAERTKYAIPKLSARRFRPNVILEGSAAFEEDDWKRVRFIPRNGKQMPNKQVEEGIEKREGQNGAPEDNSNRNHSSENADEGVEVYTACRTVRCRLPNVDPKTGVRHPVEPDKTLKSFRCIDVGDPYNACLGMQCVPTVEEFTLRVGDEVKVLEKGEHCYIKM
;
A
#
# COMPACT_ATOMS: atom_id res chain seq x y z
N MET A 1 -54.93 -37.36 22.86
CA MET A 1 -55.12 -36.05 23.54
C MET A 1 -53.79 -35.32 23.57
N LEU A 2 -53.57 -34.32 22.71
CA LEU A 2 -52.45 -33.38 22.85
C LEU A 2 -52.92 -31.96 22.44
N ILE A 3 -53.56 -31.32 23.43
CA ILE A 3 -53.53 -29.90 23.80
C ILE A 3 -54.13 -28.86 22.83
N PRO A 4 -55.38 -28.38 23.07
CA PRO A 4 -56.01 -27.24 22.38
C PRO A 4 -55.52 -25.85 22.87
N ARG A 5 -54.26 -25.70 23.28
CA ARG A 5 -53.73 -24.43 23.88
C ARG A 5 -52.98 -23.50 22.92
N LEU A 6 -53.15 -23.65 21.61
CA LEU A 6 -52.59 -22.68 20.63
C LEU A 6 -53.61 -21.61 20.20
N THR A 7 -54.85 -21.66 20.69
CA THR A 7 -55.92 -20.69 20.37
C THR A 7 -55.70 -19.27 20.90
N GLY A 8 -54.60 -19.01 21.61
CA GLY A 8 -54.23 -17.67 22.11
C GLY A 8 -52.93 -17.09 21.58
N ILE A 9 -52.12 -17.84 20.81
CA ILE A 9 -50.76 -17.40 20.43
C ILE A 9 -50.74 -16.65 19.08
N VAL A 10 -51.77 -16.77 18.25
CA VAL A 10 -51.83 -16.04 16.97
C VAL A 10 -52.73 -14.82 17.12
N PRO A 11 -52.19 -13.62 17.41
CA PRO A 11 -52.98 -12.40 17.36
C PRO A 11 -53.51 -12.21 15.95
N ARG A 12 -54.76 -11.74 15.89
CA ARG A 12 -55.63 -11.50 14.74
C ARG A 12 -55.01 -10.61 13.66
N LEU A 13 -54.04 -11.11 12.92
CA LEU A 13 -53.65 -10.53 11.64
C LEU A 13 -54.71 -10.99 10.63
N ASN A 14 -55.75 -10.18 10.43
CA ASN A 14 -56.84 -10.40 9.46
C ASN A 14 -56.32 -10.34 8.00
N PHE A 15 -55.34 -11.16 7.66
CA PHE A 15 -54.82 -11.28 6.30
C PHE A 15 -55.66 -12.25 5.49
N SER A 16 -55.79 -11.98 4.18
CA SER A 16 -56.41 -12.93 3.24
C SER A 16 -55.62 -14.24 3.20
N ALA A 17 -56.26 -15.36 2.84
CA ALA A 17 -55.60 -16.66 2.76
C ALA A 17 -54.36 -16.64 1.83
N THR A 18 -54.42 -15.90 0.72
CA THR A 18 -53.30 -15.73 -0.22
C THR A 18 -52.15 -14.96 0.41
N THR A 19 -52.43 -13.89 1.15
CA THR A 19 -51.43 -13.11 1.89
C THR A 19 -50.78 -13.96 2.99
N SER A 20 -51.58 -14.74 3.74
CA SER A 20 -51.08 -15.63 4.79
C SER A 20 -50.15 -16.72 4.21
N LEU A 21 -50.54 -17.33 3.09
CA LEU A 21 -49.68 -18.30 2.39
C LEU A 21 -48.38 -17.66 1.89
N LEU A 22 -48.45 -16.46 1.29
CA LEU A 22 -47.25 -15.74 0.84
C LEU A 22 -46.29 -15.43 1.99
N ILE A 23 -46.82 -15.00 3.14
CA ILE A 23 -46.02 -14.75 4.34
C ILE A 23 -45.37 -16.04 4.82
N ILE A 24 -46.11 -17.16 4.88
CA ILE A 24 -45.56 -18.47 5.24
C ILE A 24 -44.45 -18.87 4.26
N TYR A 25 -44.67 -18.73 2.95
CA TYR A 25 -43.63 -19.01 1.96
C TYR A 25 -42.38 -18.16 2.17
N ILE A 26 -42.51 -16.85 2.39
CA ILE A 26 -41.37 -15.98 2.67
C ILE A 26 -40.66 -16.40 3.96
N LEU A 27 -41.40 -16.71 5.02
CA LEU A 27 -40.83 -17.11 6.31
C LEU A 27 -40.13 -18.48 6.25
N CYS A 28 -40.65 -19.43 5.47
CA CYS A 28 -40.06 -20.76 5.33
C CYS A 28 -38.91 -20.82 4.32
N PHE A 29 -38.98 -20.07 3.21
CA PHE A 29 -37.93 -20.09 2.17
C PHE A 29 -36.79 -19.12 2.44
N SER A 30 -37.02 -18.02 3.17
CA SER A 30 -35.97 -17.04 3.44
C SER A 30 -34.78 -17.60 4.25
N PRO A 31 -34.94 -18.48 5.26
CA PRO A 31 -33.82 -19.11 5.95
C PRO A 31 -33.00 -20.01 5.04
N ILE A 32 -33.66 -20.76 4.15
CA ILE A 32 -32.99 -21.63 3.17
C ILE A 32 -32.17 -20.79 2.19
N LEU A 33 -32.74 -19.71 1.67
CA LEU A 33 -32.04 -18.77 0.79
C LEU A 33 -30.86 -18.09 1.48
N LEU A 34 -31.00 -17.72 2.76
CA LEU A 34 -29.91 -17.18 3.57
C LEU A 34 -28.80 -18.21 3.78
N LEU A 35 -29.11 -19.48 4.04
CA LEU A 35 -28.11 -20.55 4.16
C LEU A 35 -27.36 -20.75 2.84
N PHE A 36 -28.05 -20.79 1.70
CA PHE A 36 -27.39 -20.83 0.39
C PHE A 36 -26.51 -19.61 0.15
N TYR A 37 -27.01 -18.42 0.49
CA TYR A 37 -26.25 -17.18 0.39
C TYR A 37 -24.98 -17.21 1.24
N PHE A 38 -25.07 -17.61 2.51
CA PHE A 38 -23.94 -17.70 3.42
C PHE A 38 -22.94 -18.77 2.98
N GLN A 39 -23.41 -19.94 2.57
CA GLN A 39 -22.56 -21.02 2.08
C GLN A 39 -21.84 -20.62 0.79
N PHE A 40 -22.54 -19.98 -0.15
CA PHE A 40 -21.95 -19.49 -1.39
C PHE A 40 -20.97 -18.34 -1.12
N SER A 41 -21.30 -17.41 -0.22
CA SER A 41 -20.39 -16.34 0.19
C SER A 41 -19.14 -16.89 0.88
N SER A 42 -19.29 -17.87 1.76
CA SER A 42 -18.19 -18.54 2.46
C SER A 42 -17.27 -19.24 1.47
N ARG A 43 -17.82 -20.04 0.55
CA ARG A 43 -17.05 -20.71 -0.51
C ARG A 43 -16.30 -19.72 -1.41
N ARG A 44 -16.94 -18.60 -1.77
CA ARG A 44 -16.29 -17.53 -2.55
C ARG A 44 -15.14 -16.88 -1.80
N ASN A 45 -15.30 -16.63 -0.50
CA ASN A 45 -14.24 -16.07 0.33
C ASN A 45 -13.08 -17.06 0.45
N ALA A 46 -13.35 -18.32 0.79
CA ALA A 46 -12.34 -19.37 0.88
C ALA A 46 -11.58 -19.60 -0.45
N ALA A 47 -12.23 -19.42 -1.60
CA ALA A 47 -11.58 -19.53 -2.90
C ALA A 47 -10.62 -18.36 -3.22
N ARG A 48 -10.78 -17.20 -2.55
CA ARG A 48 -9.91 -16.03 -2.69
C ARG A 48 -8.69 -16.09 -1.80
N GLU A 49 -8.73 -16.88 -0.73
CA GLU A 49 -7.63 -16.98 0.23
C GLU A 49 -6.54 -17.91 -0.32
N PRO A 50 -5.31 -17.42 -0.53
CA PRO A 50 -4.18 -18.25 -0.92
C PRO A 50 -3.89 -19.32 0.14
N LYS A 51 -3.80 -20.58 -0.29
CA LYS A 51 -3.62 -21.72 0.61
C LYS A 51 -2.22 -21.72 1.23
N GLY A 52 -2.13 -22.02 2.52
CA GLY A 52 -0.88 -22.04 3.26
C GLY A 52 -0.30 -20.66 3.56
N CYS A 53 -1.10 -19.60 3.41
CA CYS A 53 -0.69 -18.24 3.68
C CYS A 53 -1.58 -17.58 4.72
N ARG A 54 -1.04 -16.55 5.37
CA ARG A 54 -1.80 -15.60 6.20
C ARG A 54 -1.79 -14.23 5.56
N LYS A 55 -2.89 -13.51 5.72
CA LYS A 55 -3.02 -12.12 5.28
C LYS A 55 -2.22 -11.20 6.22
N LEU A 56 -1.43 -10.30 5.63
CA LEU A 56 -0.75 -9.23 6.37
C LEU A 56 -1.58 -7.94 6.36
N GLY A 57 -1.30 -7.10 7.34
CA GLY A 57 -1.94 -5.80 7.53
C GLY A 57 -3.26 -5.87 8.30
N LEU A 58 -3.80 -4.71 8.61
CA LEU A 58 -5.03 -4.54 9.36
C LEU A 58 -6.25 -4.82 8.48
N HIS A 59 -7.21 -5.55 9.04
CA HIS A 59 -8.49 -5.87 8.42
C HIS A 59 -9.63 -5.61 9.41
N GLY A 60 -10.70 -4.92 8.97
CA GLY A 60 -11.84 -4.54 9.82
C GLY A 60 -11.56 -3.39 10.81
N PHE A 61 -10.31 -2.95 10.93
CA PHE A 61 -9.87 -1.84 11.77
C PHE A 61 -8.86 -0.96 11.04
N SER A 62 -8.77 0.31 11.43
CA SER A 62 -7.78 1.28 10.91
C SER A 62 -7.42 2.26 12.01
N ASN A 63 -6.12 2.50 12.20
CA ASN A 63 -5.60 3.54 13.10
C ASN A 63 -5.96 4.95 12.60
N LEU A 64 -6.39 5.09 11.35
CA LEU A 64 -6.86 6.36 10.77
C LEU A 64 -8.39 6.52 10.84
N ARG A 65 -9.12 5.61 11.48
CA ARG A 65 -10.59 5.72 11.61
C ARG A 65 -11.02 7.03 12.27
N ASP A 66 -10.22 7.52 13.20
CA ASP A 66 -10.43 8.74 13.98
C ASP A 66 -9.65 9.95 13.43
N GLU A 67 -9.05 9.88 12.23
CA GLU A 67 -8.17 10.95 11.71
C GLU A 67 -8.86 12.34 11.68
N ASN A 68 -10.18 12.39 11.49
CA ASN A 68 -10.96 13.63 11.44
C ASN A 68 -11.25 14.23 12.83
N ASN A 69 -11.00 13.47 13.90
CA ASN A 69 -11.14 13.93 15.27
C ASN A 69 -9.87 14.66 15.76
N TYR A 70 -8.81 14.74 14.94
CA TYR A 70 -7.57 15.44 15.29
C TYR A 70 -7.63 16.93 14.94
N GLY A 71 -6.94 17.73 15.75
CA GLY A 71 -6.67 19.16 15.50
C GLY A 71 -5.40 19.40 14.70
N THR A 72 -5.10 20.68 14.48
CA THR A 72 -3.88 21.18 13.81
C THR A 72 -2.67 21.18 14.74
N ASP A 73 -2.86 20.79 15.99
CA ASP A 73 -1.83 20.53 16.99
C ASP A 73 -1.41 19.04 17.05
N GLY A 74 -1.96 18.22 16.15
CA GLY A 74 -1.65 16.79 16.06
C GLY A 74 -2.26 15.94 17.16
N ARG A 75 -3.25 16.44 17.91
CA ARG A 75 -3.91 15.71 19.01
C ARG A 75 -5.42 15.57 18.77
N PRO A 76 -6.09 14.58 19.40
CA PRO A 76 -7.55 14.47 19.33
C PRO A 76 -8.24 15.67 19.99
N LYS A 77 -9.31 16.20 19.37
CA LYS A 77 -10.07 17.39 19.84
C LYS A 77 -10.81 17.21 21.18
N ARG A 78 -11.01 15.97 21.64
CA ARG A 78 -11.85 15.64 22.82
C ARG A 78 -11.09 14.95 23.96
N THR A 79 -9.78 15.14 24.06
CA THR A 79 -9.01 14.68 25.22
C THR A 79 -9.24 15.59 26.42
N ASN A 80 -9.46 14.99 27.61
CA ASN A 80 -9.36 15.72 28.87
C ASN A 80 -7.92 16.24 29.00
N GLN A 81 -7.75 17.50 29.41
CA GLN A 81 -6.45 18.20 29.42
C GLN A 81 -5.35 17.56 30.30
N ASN A 82 -5.66 16.51 31.08
CA ASN A 82 -4.79 15.93 32.11
C ASN A 82 -3.95 14.72 31.67
N ASP A 83 -3.85 14.41 30.37
CA ASP A 83 -3.04 13.25 29.94
C ASP A 83 -1.53 13.52 29.99
N ALA A 84 -0.82 12.71 30.79
CA ALA A 84 0.62 12.80 31.07
C ALA A 84 1.56 12.62 29.86
N GLY A 85 1.04 12.36 28.66
CA GLY A 85 1.80 12.13 27.42
C GLY A 85 2.01 13.36 26.53
N ARG A 86 1.66 14.58 27.00
CA ARG A 86 1.40 15.77 26.18
C ARG A 86 2.51 16.19 25.21
N GLY A 87 3.78 15.84 25.42
CA GLY A 87 4.91 16.37 24.65
C GLY A 87 5.52 15.48 23.56
N LYS A 88 5.08 14.22 23.42
CA LYS A 88 5.80 13.25 22.57
C LYS A 88 5.16 13.08 21.21
N ILE A 89 5.97 13.14 20.16
CA ILE A 89 5.57 12.81 18.79
C ILE A 89 5.57 11.28 18.68
N ARG A 90 4.55 10.71 18.04
CA ARG A 90 4.41 9.24 17.90
C ARG A 90 3.97 8.83 16.51
N VAL A 91 4.27 7.58 16.17
CA VAL A 91 3.73 6.92 14.98
C VAL A 91 2.24 6.64 15.18
N LYS A 92 1.38 7.33 14.43
CA LYS A 92 -0.08 7.14 14.42
C LYS A 92 -0.52 5.99 13.53
N ALA A 93 0.08 5.85 12.35
CA ALA A 93 -0.26 4.79 11.41
C ALA A 93 0.92 4.45 10.49
N LEU A 94 0.99 3.18 10.09
CA LEU A 94 1.98 2.66 9.14
C LEU A 94 1.26 2.12 7.91
N LEU A 95 1.74 2.47 6.71
CA LEU A 95 1.15 2.04 5.44
C LEU A 95 2.22 1.60 4.44
N ALA A 96 1.89 0.58 3.66
CA ALA A 96 2.61 0.21 2.45
C ALA A 96 1.64 0.22 1.26
N TYR A 97 2.13 0.54 0.07
CA TYR A 97 1.36 0.52 -1.17
C TYR A 97 1.96 -0.46 -2.17
N PRO A 98 1.61 -1.77 -2.11
CA PRO A 98 2.25 -2.80 -2.92
C PRO A 98 2.37 -2.49 -4.40
N ILE A 99 1.29 -1.94 -4.95
CA ILE A 99 1.25 -1.48 -6.32
C ILE A 99 1.21 0.06 -6.32
N LYS A 100 2.14 0.67 -7.04
CA LYS A 100 2.20 2.12 -7.24
C LYS A 100 0.84 2.63 -7.73
N SER A 101 0.34 3.68 -7.08
CA SER A 101 -0.95 4.33 -7.36
C SER A 101 -2.22 3.55 -7.00
N CYS A 102 -2.11 2.35 -6.43
CA CYS A 102 -3.26 1.59 -5.93
C CYS A 102 -3.52 1.83 -4.44
N ALA A 103 -4.55 1.23 -3.86
CA ALA A 103 -4.83 1.33 -2.43
C ALA A 103 -3.66 0.78 -1.58
N GLY A 104 -3.51 1.33 -0.38
CA GLY A 104 -2.49 0.90 0.58
C GLY A 104 -3.00 -0.13 1.57
N VAL A 105 -2.09 -0.95 2.08
CA VAL A 105 -2.28 -1.85 3.22
C VAL A 105 -1.76 -1.14 4.47
N GLU A 106 -2.54 -1.16 5.54
CA GLU A 106 -2.18 -0.54 6.81
C GLU A 106 -1.64 -1.58 7.79
N PHE A 107 -0.71 -1.20 8.64
CA PHE A 107 -0.03 -2.08 9.59
C PHE A 107 0.03 -1.48 10.99
N ASN A 108 0.06 -2.34 12.01
CA ASN A 108 0.50 -1.95 13.36
C ASN A 108 2.00 -2.13 13.55
N ILE A 109 2.60 -3.07 12.82
CA ILE A 109 4.02 -3.39 12.82
C ILE A 109 4.42 -3.53 11.36
N ALA A 110 5.42 -2.75 10.94
CA ALA A 110 5.92 -2.79 9.57
C ALA A 110 7.43 -2.85 9.59
N ASP A 111 7.97 -3.83 8.87
CA ASP A 111 9.41 -3.90 8.63
C ASP A 111 9.79 -2.85 7.58
N VAL A 112 10.96 -2.27 7.75
CA VAL A 112 11.62 -1.38 6.81
C VAL A 112 12.84 -2.13 6.31
N VAL A 113 13.01 -2.17 5.00
CA VAL A 113 14.11 -2.82 4.28
C VAL A 113 14.83 -1.78 3.41
N SER A 114 15.86 -2.20 2.68
CA SER A 114 16.69 -1.32 1.84
C SER A 114 15.92 -0.43 0.85
N THR A 115 14.72 -0.86 0.40
CA THR A 115 13.86 -0.09 -0.52
C THR A 115 12.78 0.76 0.16
N GLY A 116 12.63 0.68 1.48
CA GLY A 116 11.61 1.38 2.27
C GLY A 116 10.77 0.44 3.11
N VAL A 117 9.53 0.83 3.42
CA VAL A 117 8.60 -0.07 4.11
C VAL A 117 8.43 -1.35 3.28
N ALA A 118 8.51 -2.50 3.92
CA ALA A 118 8.40 -3.81 3.28
C ALA A 118 7.13 -3.88 2.41
N TYR A 119 7.29 -4.44 1.22
CA TYR A 119 6.28 -4.54 0.17
C TYR A 119 5.85 -3.20 -0.46
N ASP A 120 6.32 -2.03 -0.02
CA ASP A 120 5.92 -0.75 -0.60
C ASP A 120 6.41 -0.60 -2.05
N ARG A 121 5.49 -0.30 -2.97
CA ARG A 121 5.70 0.06 -4.38
C ARG A 121 6.67 -0.87 -5.11
N GLN A 122 6.58 -2.17 -4.82
CA GLN A 122 7.33 -3.22 -5.52
C GLN A 122 6.73 -3.54 -6.89
N PHE A 123 5.47 -3.17 -7.10
CA PHE A 123 4.75 -3.35 -8.36
C PHE A 123 4.29 -2.02 -8.96
N CYS A 124 4.13 -1.97 -10.28
CA CYS A 124 3.49 -0.85 -10.98
C CYS A 124 2.77 -1.31 -12.25
N PHE A 125 1.72 -0.59 -12.66
CA PHE A 125 1.14 -0.77 -13.99
C PHE A 125 1.91 0.08 -15.00
N ALA A 126 2.14 -0.46 -16.20
CA ALA A 126 2.73 0.29 -17.29
C ALA A 126 2.01 -0.02 -18.62
N GLU A 127 2.01 0.96 -19.51
CA GLU A 127 1.53 0.83 -20.88
C GLU A 127 2.68 0.79 -21.87
N TYR A 128 2.49 0.03 -22.94
CA TYR A 128 3.39 0.08 -24.08
C TYR A 128 3.07 1.31 -24.95
N VAL A 129 4.10 2.07 -25.28
CA VAL A 129 4.02 3.28 -26.12
C VAL A 129 4.97 3.12 -27.30
N ASP A 130 4.43 3.16 -28.52
CA ASP A 130 5.21 3.08 -29.75
C ASP A 130 6.07 4.35 -29.99
N SER A 131 7.24 4.21 -30.62
CA SER A 131 8.17 5.33 -30.80
C SER A 131 7.69 6.41 -31.75
N ALA A 132 6.81 6.09 -32.70
CA ALA A 132 6.24 7.08 -33.63
C ALA A 132 5.57 8.27 -32.91
N GLU A 133 5.09 8.05 -31.68
CA GLU A 133 4.44 9.08 -30.87
C GLU A 133 5.32 9.58 -29.70
N SER A 134 6.46 8.96 -29.46
CA SER A 134 7.30 9.27 -28.29
C SER A 134 8.17 10.52 -28.47
N GLY A 135 8.07 11.24 -29.60
CA GLY A 135 8.88 12.43 -29.90
C GLY A 135 10.38 12.18 -29.93
N ALA A 136 10.81 10.92 -30.02
CA ALA A 136 12.21 10.54 -30.00
C ALA A 136 12.80 10.73 -31.40
N LYS A 137 13.76 11.66 -31.54
CA LYS A 137 14.58 11.81 -32.75
C LYS A 137 15.28 10.47 -33.03
N ASN A 138 15.08 9.95 -34.24
CA ASN A 138 15.61 8.68 -34.73
C ASN A 138 17.10 8.48 -34.37
N GLN A 139 17.38 7.60 -33.40
CA GLN A 139 18.66 6.91 -33.34
C GLN A 139 18.49 5.58 -34.07
N LYS A 140 19.34 5.36 -35.07
CA LYS A 140 19.41 4.18 -35.92
C LYS A 140 19.76 2.96 -35.06
N ASP A 141 18.78 2.13 -34.71
CA ASP A 141 18.98 0.72 -34.33
C ASP A 141 17.68 -0.06 -34.55
N ASP A 142 17.75 -1.09 -35.39
CA ASP A 142 16.65 -1.96 -35.87
C ASP A 142 16.11 -2.92 -34.78
N LYS A 143 15.37 -2.38 -33.78
CA LYS A 143 14.45 -3.17 -32.94
C LYS A 143 13.11 -2.45 -32.84
N PRO A 144 11.96 -3.17 -32.86
CA PRO A 144 10.63 -2.55 -32.85
C PRO A 144 10.48 -1.64 -31.63
N ALA A 145 10.59 -0.33 -31.89
CA ALA A 145 10.94 0.67 -30.90
C ALA A 145 9.66 1.12 -30.19
N GLY A 146 9.26 0.42 -29.13
CA GLY A 146 8.32 0.95 -28.15
C GLY A 146 8.89 0.85 -26.74
N LYS A 147 8.33 1.62 -25.81
CA LYS A 147 8.80 1.67 -24.42
C LYS A 147 7.63 1.42 -23.47
N TRP A 148 7.87 0.62 -22.44
CA TRP A 148 6.94 0.50 -21.33
C TRP A 148 7.05 1.76 -20.46
N VAL A 149 5.94 2.45 -20.25
CA VAL A 149 5.87 3.67 -19.45
C VAL A 149 4.88 3.46 -18.31
N PHE A 150 5.34 3.65 -17.08
CA PHE A 150 4.48 3.54 -15.90
C PHE A 150 3.24 4.46 -16.02
N ARG A 151 2.11 3.98 -15.50
CA ARG A 151 0.88 4.76 -15.36
C ARG A 151 0.54 4.94 -13.90
N THR A 152 0.00 6.11 -13.59
CA THR A 152 -0.35 6.45 -12.22
C THR A 152 -1.72 7.09 -12.16
N MET A 153 -2.30 7.12 -10.96
CA MET A 153 -3.57 7.80 -10.71
C MET A 153 -3.48 9.32 -10.95
N ARG A 154 -2.28 9.88 -11.18
CA ARG A 154 -2.11 11.27 -11.62
C ARG A 154 -2.75 11.51 -13.00
N ASP A 155 -2.74 10.49 -13.83
CA ASP A 155 -3.25 10.53 -15.20
C ASP A 155 -4.76 10.39 -15.11
N LEU A 156 -5.50 11.36 -15.66
CA LEU A 156 -6.97 11.42 -15.50
C LEU A 156 -7.65 10.10 -15.91
N LYS A 157 -7.14 9.47 -16.97
CA LYS A 157 -7.60 8.18 -17.47
C LYS A 157 -7.44 7.04 -16.45
N TYR A 158 -6.38 7.07 -15.64
CA TYR A 158 -6.02 6.00 -14.70
C TYR A 158 -6.29 6.36 -13.24
N ALA A 159 -7.11 7.37 -12.96
CA ALA A 159 -7.57 7.68 -11.59
C ALA A 159 -8.21 6.47 -10.89
N LYS A 160 -8.83 5.57 -11.66
CA LYS A 160 -9.42 4.30 -11.20
C LYS A 160 -8.42 3.32 -10.58
N LEU A 161 -7.10 3.47 -10.82
CA LEU A 161 -6.07 2.68 -10.12
C LEU A 161 -6.23 2.78 -8.60
N ALA A 162 -6.73 3.92 -8.09
CA ALA A 162 -7.00 4.13 -6.67
C ALA A 162 -7.97 3.09 -6.06
N LEU A 163 -8.85 2.50 -6.88
CA LEU A 163 -9.85 1.52 -6.49
C LEU A 163 -9.34 0.07 -6.54
N ILE A 164 -8.13 -0.16 -7.06
CA ILE A 164 -7.48 -1.47 -7.00
C ILE A 164 -6.95 -1.67 -5.58
N ARG A 165 -7.34 -2.78 -4.96
CA ARG A 165 -7.04 -3.13 -3.57
C ARG A 165 -6.11 -4.34 -3.51
N PRO A 166 -4.79 -4.14 -3.33
CA PRO A 166 -3.86 -5.24 -3.09
C PRO A 166 -3.99 -5.75 -1.65
N GLU A 167 -3.85 -7.06 -1.48
CA GLU A 167 -3.73 -7.75 -0.20
C GLU A 167 -2.47 -8.61 -0.22
N ILE A 168 -1.62 -8.47 0.79
CA ILE A 168 -0.37 -9.21 0.90
C ILE A 168 -0.63 -10.47 1.71
N TRP A 169 -0.33 -11.63 1.14
CA TRP A 169 -0.45 -12.93 1.79
C TRP A 169 0.93 -13.58 1.85
N VAL A 170 1.40 -13.94 3.04
CA VAL A 170 2.73 -14.55 3.23
C VAL A 170 2.58 -15.97 3.75
N PRO A 171 3.54 -16.88 3.45
CA PRO A 171 3.48 -18.25 3.92
C PRO A 171 3.36 -18.33 5.44
N ASP A 172 2.49 -19.21 5.93
CA ASP A 172 2.24 -19.41 7.35
C ASP A 172 2.27 -20.91 7.68
N PRO A 173 3.37 -21.41 8.27
CA PRO A 173 3.49 -22.80 8.69
C PRO A 173 2.41 -23.26 9.69
N SER A 174 1.77 -22.35 10.41
CA SER A 174 0.68 -22.67 11.34
C SER A 174 -0.67 -22.90 10.64
N SER A 175 -0.78 -22.56 9.34
CA SER A 175 -1.99 -22.79 8.56
C SER A 175 -2.21 -24.28 8.30
N SER A 176 -3.43 -24.78 8.52
CA SER A 176 -3.84 -26.16 8.23
C SER A 176 -3.68 -26.57 6.76
N THR A 177 -3.61 -25.58 5.85
CA THR A 177 -3.43 -25.81 4.42
C THR A 177 -1.98 -25.65 3.96
N TYR A 178 -1.04 -25.38 4.88
CA TYR A 178 0.37 -25.17 4.56
C TYR A 178 1.03 -26.40 3.93
N SER A 179 1.86 -26.16 2.92
CA SER A 179 2.75 -27.17 2.37
C SER A 179 3.93 -26.49 1.67
N PRO A 180 5.19 -26.86 1.97
CA PRO A 180 6.38 -26.28 1.33
C PRO A 180 6.41 -26.42 -0.19
N LYS A 181 5.68 -27.39 -0.75
CA LYS A 181 5.63 -27.64 -2.19
C LYS A 181 4.64 -26.72 -2.93
N ARG A 182 3.81 -25.96 -2.22
CA ARG A 182 2.80 -25.09 -2.82
C ARG A 182 3.43 -23.94 -3.61
N PRO A 183 2.87 -23.56 -4.77
CA PRO A 183 3.28 -22.37 -5.50
C PRO A 183 3.23 -21.09 -4.66
N GLU A 184 2.22 -20.96 -3.81
CA GLU A 184 2.02 -19.81 -2.92
C GLU A 184 3.14 -19.68 -1.87
N VAL A 185 3.65 -20.82 -1.39
CA VAL A 185 4.76 -20.88 -0.42
C VAL A 185 6.10 -20.64 -1.12
N ARG A 186 6.32 -21.28 -2.28
CA ARG A 186 7.56 -21.14 -3.08
C ARG A 186 7.79 -19.73 -3.61
N SER A 187 6.72 -18.97 -3.85
CA SER A 187 6.80 -17.56 -4.26
C SER A 187 7.03 -16.59 -3.11
N LYS A 188 7.29 -17.11 -1.89
CA LYS A 188 7.41 -16.34 -0.64
C LYS A 188 6.15 -15.51 -0.34
N GLY A 189 5.01 -15.93 -0.89
CA GLY A 189 3.71 -15.30 -0.70
C GLY A 189 3.04 -14.86 -2.01
N VAL A 190 1.82 -14.37 -1.87
CA VAL A 190 0.90 -14.02 -2.95
C VAL A 190 0.35 -12.62 -2.73
N LEU A 191 0.24 -11.84 -3.80
CA LEU A 191 -0.53 -10.61 -3.83
C LEU A 191 -1.90 -10.90 -4.43
N VAL A 192 -2.96 -10.75 -3.63
CA VAL A 192 -4.34 -10.84 -4.10
C VAL A 192 -4.79 -9.44 -4.49
N ILE A 193 -5.12 -9.25 -5.77
CA ILE A 193 -5.46 -7.94 -6.31
C ILE A 193 -6.96 -7.91 -6.60
N SER A 194 -7.70 -7.11 -5.85
CA SER A 194 -9.15 -6.94 -6.02
C SER A 194 -9.48 -5.62 -6.71
N PHE A 195 -10.51 -5.59 -7.55
CA PHE A 195 -10.98 -4.38 -8.23
C PHE A 195 -12.49 -4.43 -8.49
N PRO A 196 -13.16 -3.27 -8.64
CA PRO A 196 -14.60 -3.21 -8.91
C PRO A 196 -14.99 -3.97 -10.17
N ARG A 197 -16.02 -4.81 -10.06
CA ARG A 197 -16.60 -5.54 -11.19
C ARG A 197 -17.46 -4.61 -12.02
N ILE A 198 -17.22 -4.58 -13.32
CA ILE A 198 -18.09 -3.86 -14.27
C ILE A 198 -19.14 -4.84 -14.80
N PRO A 199 -20.44 -4.52 -14.72
CA PRO A 199 -21.45 -5.27 -15.45
C PRO A 199 -21.20 -5.13 -16.95
N SER A 200 -20.77 -6.22 -17.58
CA SER A 200 -20.51 -6.31 -19.02
C SER A 200 -21.35 -7.44 -19.64
N GLY A 201 -21.58 -7.35 -20.95
CA GLY A 201 -22.42 -8.27 -21.71
C GLY A 201 -23.53 -7.56 -22.48
N SER A 202 -24.41 -8.34 -23.12
CA SER A 202 -25.51 -7.84 -23.96
C SER A 202 -26.87 -8.20 -23.35
N GLY A 203 -27.92 -7.47 -23.76
CA GLY A 203 -29.28 -7.72 -23.31
C GLY A 203 -29.50 -7.40 -21.81
N ILE A 204 -30.28 -8.23 -21.13
CA ILE A 204 -30.67 -8.01 -19.72
C ILE A 204 -29.58 -8.41 -18.71
N ILE A 205 -28.51 -9.09 -19.15
CA ILE A 205 -27.46 -9.64 -18.27
C ILE A 205 -26.78 -8.57 -17.41
N PRO A 206 -26.33 -7.41 -17.96
CA PRO A 206 -25.69 -6.38 -17.15
C PRO A 206 -26.62 -5.80 -16.08
N VAL A 207 -27.92 -5.72 -16.39
CA VAL A 207 -28.95 -5.25 -15.46
C VAL A 207 -29.14 -6.25 -14.32
N LEU A 208 -29.32 -7.54 -14.64
CA LEU A 208 -29.43 -8.61 -13.64
C LEU A 208 -28.19 -8.70 -12.76
N LEU A 209 -27.00 -8.59 -13.34
CA LEU A 209 -25.75 -8.57 -12.60
C LEU A 209 -25.64 -7.34 -11.69
N SER A 210 -26.06 -6.17 -12.17
CA SER A 210 -26.10 -4.94 -11.37
C SER A 210 -27.04 -5.06 -10.17
N ILE A 211 -28.22 -5.64 -10.38
CA ILE A 211 -29.20 -5.92 -9.32
C ILE A 211 -28.62 -6.96 -8.35
N GLY A 212 -28.08 -8.07 -8.84
CA GLY A 212 -27.45 -9.11 -8.04
C GLY A 212 -26.29 -8.58 -7.18
N MET A 213 -25.49 -7.65 -7.70
CA MET A 213 -24.41 -6.99 -6.95
C MET A 213 -24.95 -6.04 -5.87
N LYS A 214 -26.04 -5.30 -6.15
CA LYS A 214 -26.69 -4.43 -5.16
C LYS A 214 -27.35 -5.24 -4.04
N LEU A 215 -27.93 -6.39 -4.36
CA LEU A 215 -28.56 -7.33 -3.42
C LEU A 215 -27.54 -8.25 -2.72
N GLY A 216 -26.25 -8.18 -3.04
CA GLY A 216 -25.20 -9.02 -2.46
C GLY A 216 -25.10 -10.44 -3.05
N LEU A 217 -26.08 -10.85 -3.87
CA LEU A 217 -26.12 -12.16 -4.55
C LEU A 217 -24.89 -12.39 -5.46
N CYS A 218 -24.34 -11.32 -6.03
CA CYS A 218 -23.12 -11.36 -6.85
C CYS A 218 -21.99 -10.56 -6.20
N ALA A 219 -20.75 -10.99 -6.44
CA ALA A 219 -19.58 -10.24 -5.98
C ALA A 219 -19.51 -8.89 -6.71
N ARG A 220 -19.33 -7.81 -5.95
CA ARG A 220 -19.16 -6.44 -6.47
C ARG A 220 -17.75 -6.19 -7.01
N GLU A 221 -16.86 -7.14 -6.81
CA GLU A 221 -15.44 -7.06 -7.15
C GLU A 221 -14.96 -8.40 -7.69
N GLU A 222 -14.02 -8.30 -8.61
CA GLU A 222 -13.22 -9.41 -9.13
C GLU A 222 -11.84 -9.38 -8.46
N SER A 223 -11.19 -10.54 -8.43
CA SER A 223 -9.86 -10.67 -7.85
C SER A 223 -9.03 -11.68 -8.62
N PHE A 224 -7.74 -11.44 -8.72
CA PHE A 224 -6.76 -12.37 -9.30
C PHE A 224 -5.50 -12.38 -8.43
N HIS A 225 -4.72 -13.45 -8.55
CA HIS A 225 -3.55 -13.69 -7.71
C HIS A 225 -2.28 -13.53 -8.54
N VAL A 226 -1.28 -12.90 -7.96
CA VAL A 226 0.07 -12.90 -8.52
C VAL A 226 1.08 -13.28 -7.44
N PRO A 227 2.16 -14.00 -7.74
CA PRO A 227 3.18 -14.29 -6.74
C PRO A 227 3.87 -13.00 -6.27
N LEU A 228 4.27 -12.91 -5.00
CA LEU A 228 5.05 -11.76 -4.51
C LEU A 228 6.44 -11.73 -5.14
N HIS A 229 7.03 -12.90 -5.43
CA HIS A 229 8.27 -13.06 -6.17
C HIS A 229 8.09 -14.13 -7.24
N PRO A 230 8.57 -13.89 -8.48
CA PRO A 230 8.48 -14.93 -9.50
C PRO A 230 9.34 -16.13 -9.04
N PRO A 231 8.83 -17.37 -9.10
CA PRO A 231 9.64 -18.54 -8.75
C PRO A 231 10.88 -18.60 -9.67
N PRO A 232 12.09 -18.91 -9.15
CA PRO A 232 13.32 -18.90 -9.94
C PRO A 232 13.22 -19.72 -11.24
N SER A 233 12.69 -20.93 -11.17
CA SER A 233 12.47 -21.80 -12.33
C SER A 233 11.51 -21.22 -13.38
N SER A 234 10.57 -20.38 -12.97
CA SER A 234 9.65 -19.70 -13.91
C SER A 234 10.29 -18.51 -14.60
N VAL A 235 11.29 -17.88 -13.97
CA VAL A 235 12.08 -16.82 -14.61
C VAL A 235 12.98 -17.43 -15.67
N GLU A 236 13.67 -18.53 -15.36
CA GLU A 236 14.52 -19.28 -16.30
C GLU A 236 13.74 -19.77 -17.53
N ASN A 237 12.50 -20.26 -17.34
CA ASN A 237 11.62 -20.68 -18.42
C ASN A 237 11.00 -19.51 -19.23
N GLY A 238 11.40 -18.27 -18.97
CA GLY A 238 10.89 -17.08 -19.68
C GLY A 238 9.44 -16.72 -19.35
N ALA A 239 8.84 -17.31 -18.32
CA ALA A 239 7.43 -17.09 -17.96
C ALA A 239 7.19 -15.72 -17.29
N TYR A 240 8.26 -14.99 -16.94
CA TYR A 240 8.27 -13.63 -16.42
C TYR A 240 9.40 -12.85 -17.10
N PRO A 241 9.23 -12.39 -18.35
CA PRO A 241 10.30 -11.74 -19.08
C PRO A 241 10.71 -10.43 -18.39
N SER A 242 12.02 -10.21 -18.25
CA SER A 242 12.56 -8.96 -17.72
C SER A 242 12.50 -7.88 -18.81
N ARG A 243 11.88 -6.75 -18.51
CA ARG A 243 11.74 -5.62 -19.43
C ARG A 243 12.10 -4.32 -18.72
N SER A 244 12.63 -3.38 -19.49
CA SER A 244 12.87 -2.03 -18.99
C SER A 244 11.55 -1.25 -18.91
N VAL A 245 11.27 -0.65 -17.76
CA VAL A 245 10.08 0.16 -17.51
C VAL A 245 10.50 1.58 -17.20
N ARG A 246 10.11 2.54 -18.05
CA ARG A 246 10.38 3.95 -17.81
C ARG A 246 9.54 4.44 -16.63
N ILE A 247 10.22 4.94 -15.61
CA ILE A 247 9.65 5.65 -14.46
C ILE A 247 10.39 6.97 -14.29
N TRP A 248 9.68 8.08 -14.48
CA TRP A 248 10.31 9.41 -14.54
C TRP A 248 11.45 9.47 -15.58
N ARG A 249 12.68 9.70 -15.12
CA ARG A 249 13.92 9.69 -15.93
C ARG A 249 14.68 8.37 -15.84
N ASP A 250 14.25 7.45 -14.98
CA ASP A 250 14.89 6.15 -14.77
C ASP A 250 14.20 5.07 -15.63
N THR A 251 14.93 3.99 -15.90
CA THR A 251 14.45 2.86 -16.71
C THR A 251 14.88 1.51 -16.09
N PRO A 252 14.49 1.20 -14.84
CA PRO A 252 14.86 -0.05 -14.17
C PRO A 252 14.34 -1.27 -14.91
N MET A 253 14.99 -2.41 -14.67
CA MET A 253 14.50 -3.72 -15.11
C MET A 253 13.40 -4.20 -14.17
N ALA A 254 12.40 -4.85 -14.76
CA ALA A 254 11.24 -5.36 -14.05
C ALA A 254 10.67 -6.61 -14.74
N PHE A 255 10.17 -7.54 -13.94
CA PHE A 255 9.51 -8.74 -14.43
C PHE A 255 8.08 -8.42 -14.88
N ASP A 256 7.75 -8.80 -16.11
CA ASP A 256 6.42 -8.66 -16.70
C ASP A 256 5.47 -9.75 -16.16
N TYR A 257 4.37 -9.33 -15.55
CA TYR A 257 3.35 -10.19 -14.97
C TYR A 257 2.10 -10.32 -15.86
N GLY A 258 2.19 -9.94 -17.14
CA GLY A 258 1.05 -9.83 -18.05
C GLY A 258 0.22 -11.09 -18.19
N LYS A 259 0.82 -12.27 -18.06
CA LYS A 259 0.10 -13.56 -18.09
C LYS A 259 -0.99 -13.71 -17.02
N HIS A 260 -0.90 -12.94 -15.93
CA HIS A 260 -1.85 -12.98 -14.83
C HIS A 260 -2.97 -11.95 -14.96
N ILE A 261 -2.87 -11.01 -15.90
CA ILE A 261 -3.79 -9.87 -16.00
C ILE A 261 -5.09 -10.31 -16.67
N PRO A 262 -6.24 -10.29 -15.95
CA PRO A 262 -7.50 -10.67 -16.56
C PRO A 262 -8.01 -9.54 -17.50
N PRO A 263 -8.69 -9.88 -18.61
CA PRO A 263 -9.28 -8.89 -19.51
C PRO A 263 -10.25 -7.93 -18.81
N SER A 264 -10.95 -8.41 -17.77
CA SER A 264 -11.87 -7.59 -16.97
C SER A 264 -11.18 -6.44 -16.23
N LEU A 265 -9.92 -6.60 -15.82
CA LEU A 265 -9.13 -5.53 -15.22
C LEU A 265 -8.79 -4.45 -16.26
N LEU A 266 -8.39 -4.85 -17.46
CA LEU A 266 -8.07 -3.93 -18.56
C LEU A 266 -9.31 -3.13 -18.98
N ALA A 267 -10.46 -3.80 -19.07
CA ALA A 267 -11.76 -3.16 -19.30
C ALA A 267 -12.12 -2.20 -18.16
N PHE A 268 -11.88 -2.59 -16.90
CA PHE A 268 -12.10 -1.72 -15.75
C PHE A 268 -11.29 -0.42 -15.81
N LEU A 269 -10.01 -0.55 -16.14
CA LEU A 269 -9.09 0.59 -16.28
C LEU A 269 -9.33 1.42 -17.56
N GLY A 270 -10.10 0.90 -18.52
CA GLY A 270 -10.28 1.54 -19.82
C GLY A 270 -8.96 1.63 -20.60
N ALA A 271 -8.10 0.62 -20.46
CA ALA A 271 -6.83 0.55 -21.17
C ALA A 271 -7.11 0.49 -22.69
N SER A 272 -6.52 1.40 -23.45
CA SER A 272 -6.63 1.44 -24.92
C SER A 272 -5.33 0.99 -25.61
N ARG A 273 -4.29 0.75 -24.82
CA ARG A 273 -2.98 0.25 -25.25
C ARG A 273 -2.67 -1.01 -24.45
N PRO A 274 -1.73 -1.85 -24.92
CA PRO A 274 -1.23 -2.95 -24.12
C PRO A 274 -0.77 -2.44 -22.76
N MET A 275 -1.39 -2.96 -21.70
CA MET A 275 -1.11 -2.60 -20.31
C MET A 275 -0.85 -3.89 -19.54
N THR A 276 0.19 -3.86 -18.70
CA THR A 276 0.55 -4.99 -17.84
C THR A 276 0.97 -4.51 -16.46
N LEU A 277 1.13 -5.46 -15.55
CA LEU A 277 1.71 -5.26 -14.22
C LEU A 277 3.19 -5.66 -14.28
N PHE A 278 4.04 -4.84 -13.67
CA PHE A 278 5.46 -5.10 -13.52
C PHE A 278 5.81 -5.21 -12.05
N ARG A 279 6.68 -6.16 -11.73
CA ARG A 279 7.38 -6.23 -10.44
C ARG A 279 8.82 -5.77 -10.65
N ILE A 280 9.31 -4.84 -9.84
CA ILE A 280 10.71 -4.41 -9.97
C ILE A 280 11.64 -5.60 -9.78
N ASP A 281 12.75 -5.65 -10.51
CA ASP A 281 13.76 -6.65 -10.30
C ASP A 281 14.60 -6.28 -9.06
N PRO A 282 14.70 -7.15 -8.03
CA PRO A 282 15.49 -6.89 -6.83
C PRO A 282 16.96 -6.53 -7.09
N ASP A 283 17.54 -7.07 -8.17
CA ASP A 283 18.93 -6.81 -8.55
C ASP A 283 19.11 -5.46 -9.26
N HIS A 284 18.01 -4.84 -9.68
CA HIS A 284 17.98 -3.58 -10.42
C HIS A 284 17.14 -2.50 -9.72
N HIS A 285 17.16 -2.48 -8.38
CA HIS A 285 16.61 -1.37 -7.62
C HIS A 285 17.26 -0.02 -8.00
N ARG A 286 16.50 1.07 -7.87
CA ARG A 286 16.95 2.41 -8.25
C ARG A 286 17.78 3.02 -7.14
N LYS A 287 19.03 3.38 -7.43
CA LYS A 287 19.93 4.08 -6.50
C LYS A 287 19.47 5.52 -6.30
N VAL A 288 19.47 5.98 -5.05
CA VAL A 288 19.01 7.32 -4.66
C VAL A 288 20.22 8.18 -4.26
N PHE A 289 20.46 9.26 -5.01
CA PHE A 289 21.56 10.20 -4.76
C PHE A 289 21.03 11.53 -4.20
N ARG A 290 20.84 12.56 -5.03
CA ARG A 290 20.11 13.82 -4.71
C ARG A 290 20.28 14.30 -3.27
N CYS A 291 19.19 14.46 -2.52
CA CYS A 291 19.19 14.93 -1.14
C CYS A 291 19.40 13.78 -0.13
N ALA A 292 19.57 12.53 -0.58
CA ALA A 292 19.88 11.43 0.33
C ALA A 292 21.31 11.60 0.87
N PRO A 293 21.55 11.19 2.12
CA PRO A 293 22.91 11.01 2.61
C PRO A 293 23.69 10.07 1.68
N ARG A 294 24.98 10.37 1.50
CA ARG A 294 25.84 9.61 0.61
C ARG A 294 26.23 8.27 1.22
N LYS A 295 26.76 7.36 0.40
CA LYS A 295 27.20 6.03 0.83
C LYS A 295 28.26 6.12 1.93
N GLU A 296 29.11 7.14 1.89
CA GLU A 296 30.17 7.36 2.89
C GLU A 296 29.60 7.69 4.27
N VAL A 297 28.40 8.27 4.32
CA VAL A 297 27.68 8.59 5.57
C VAL A 297 26.87 7.40 6.08
N LEU A 298 26.22 6.65 5.18
CA LEU A 298 25.34 5.54 5.55
C LEU A 298 26.04 4.19 5.68
N GLY A 299 27.22 4.02 5.08
CA GLY A 299 27.86 2.72 4.86
C GLY A 299 27.30 1.93 3.68
N PHE A 300 26.11 2.28 3.17
CA PHE A 300 25.45 1.65 2.03
C PHE A 300 24.84 2.67 1.08
N GLN A 301 24.55 2.25 -0.15
CA GLN A 301 23.88 3.10 -1.13
C GLN A 301 22.37 2.97 -0.95
N ALA A 302 21.68 4.05 -0.57
CA ALA A 302 20.22 4.05 -0.48
C ALA A 302 19.59 3.68 -1.84
N THR A 303 18.55 2.83 -1.82
CA THR A 303 17.84 2.37 -3.01
C THR A 303 16.33 2.47 -2.85
N THR A 304 15.58 2.38 -3.95
CA THR A 304 14.12 2.31 -3.91
C THR A 304 13.55 1.47 -5.06
N GLY A 305 12.32 1.00 -4.86
CA GLY A 305 11.52 0.32 -5.87
C GLY A 305 10.91 1.29 -6.90
N PHE A 306 9.61 1.13 -7.16
CA PHE A 306 8.83 2.09 -7.94
C PHE A 306 8.33 3.30 -7.11
N ALA A 307 8.91 3.57 -5.93
CA ALA A 307 8.66 4.84 -5.24
C ALA A 307 9.14 6.03 -6.09
N ASP A 308 8.64 7.22 -5.82
CA ASP A 308 9.03 8.38 -6.66
C ASP A 308 10.50 8.70 -6.46
N ALA A 309 10.92 8.91 -5.21
CA ALA A 309 12.22 9.49 -4.90
C ALA A 309 13.01 8.71 -3.86
N TYR A 310 12.44 8.53 -2.67
CA TYR A 310 13.13 8.00 -1.49
C TYR A 310 12.33 6.85 -0.85
N PRO A 311 12.98 6.03 0.01
CA PRO A 311 12.40 4.82 0.59
C PRO A 311 11.15 5.04 1.46
N VAL A 312 11.14 6.07 2.30
CA VAL A 312 10.09 6.29 3.30
C VAL A 312 9.47 7.68 3.15
N HIS A 313 8.15 7.77 3.11
CA HIS A 313 7.41 9.04 3.15
C HIS A 313 6.75 9.23 4.53
N MET A 314 7.19 10.25 5.26
CA MET A 314 6.70 10.62 6.59
C MET A 314 5.78 11.85 6.50
N LEU A 315 4.70 11.89 7.28
CA LEU A 315 3.72 12.97 7.22
C LEU A 315 3.08 13.19 8.60
N SER A 316 2.98 14.43 9.09
CA SER A 316 2.19 14.67 10.31
C SER A 316 0.70 14.73 10.00
N LEU A 317 -0.11 14.14 10.89
CA LEU A 317 -1.55 14.22 10.78
C LEU A 317 -2.04 15.67 10.94
N ALA A 318 -1.36 16.46 11.77
CA ALA A 318 -1.62 17.88 11.99
C ALA A 318 -1.56 18.69 10.69
N SER A 319 -0.50 18.51 9.88
CA SER A 319 -0.36 19.14 8.57
C SER A 319 -1.52 18.80 7.64
N VAL A 320 -1.99 17.54 7.66
CA VAL A 320 -3.17 17.13 6.88
C VAL A 320 -4.44 17.80 7.39
N ARG A 321 -4.61 17.94 8.71
CA ARG A 321 -5.79 18.61 9.30
C ARG A 321 -5.85 20.09 8.95
N GLU A 322 -4.72 20.78 8.92
CA GLU A 322 -4.63 22.18 8.51
C GLU A 322 -5.09 22.35 7.05
N ILE A 323 -4.65 21.47 6.15
CA ILE A 323 -5.12 21.48 4.75
C ILE A 323 -6.60 21.08 4.66
N ALA A 324 -7.05 20.13 5.48
CA ALA A 324 -8.44 19.70 5.50
C ALA A 324 -9.38 20.87 5.85
N GLU A 325 -9.03 21.72 6.82
CA GLU A 325 -9.84 22.88 7.18
C GLU A 325 -9.90 23.89 6.03
N ARG A 326 -8.76 24.17 5.39
CA ARG A 326 -8.68 25.10 4.23
C ARG A 326 -9.39 24.58 2.98
N THR A 327 -9.53 23.27 2.83
CA THR A 327 -10.16 22.62 1.65
C THR A 327 -11.58 22.11 1.90
N LYS A 328 -12.11 22.29 3.11
CA LYS A 328 -13.41 21.75 3.55
C LYS A 328 -14.58 22.10 2.63
N TYR A 329 -14.54 23.26 1.98
CA TYR A 329 -15.53 23.73 1.02
C TYR A 329 -15.67 22.81 -0.21
N ALA A 330 -14.60 22.12 -0.60
CA ALA A 330 -14.56 21.22 -1.77
C ALA A 330 -14.36 19.75 -1.38
N ILE A 331 -13.61 19.50 -0.29
CA ILE A 331 -13.30 18.16 0.20
C ILE A 331 -13.66 18.09 1.70
N PRO A 332 -14.92 17.79 2.04
CA PRO A 332 -15.39 17.82 3.43
C PRO A 332 -14.64 16.86 4.38
N LYS A 333 -14.08 15.77 3.82
CA LYS A 333 -13.27 14.79 4.56
C LYS A 333 -11.99 14.45 3.79
N LEU A 334 -10.97 15.29 3.94
CA LEU A 334 -9.65 15.05 3.37
C LEU A 334 -8.92 13.95 4.17
N SER A 335 -8.77 12.75 3.58
CA SER A 335 -8.05 11.64 4.20
C SER A 335 -6.54 11.75 3.97
N ALA A 336 -5.72 11.47 4.99
CA ALA A 336 -4.25 11.46 4.88
C ALA A 336 -3.74 10.49 3.79
N ARG A 337 -4.50 9.44 3.47
CA ARG A 337 -4.19 8.48 2.39
C ARG A 337 -4.08 9.11 1.00
N ARG A 338 -4.69 10.28 0.75
CA ARG A 338 -4.53 11.04 -0.51
C ARG A 338 -3.07 11.42 -0.76
N PHE A 339 -2.28 11.56 0.30
CA PHE A 339 -0.88 11.95 0.23
C PHE A 339 0.07 10.77 0.10
N ARG A 340 -0.44 9.53 0.22
CA ARG A 340 0.32 8.28 0.17
C ARG A 340 1.53 8.24 1.13
N PRO A 341 1.36 8.56 2.42
CA PRO A 341 2.42 8.41 3.42
C PRO A 341 2.65 6.95 3.77
N ASN A 342 3.87 6.64 4.16
CA ASN A 342 4.26 5.38 4.77
C ASN A 342 4.19 5.44 6.29
N VAL A 343 4.63 6.57 6.87
CA VAL A 343 4.57 6.84 8.31
C VAL A 343 3.73 8.07 8.54
N ILE A 344 2.66 7.95 9.32
CA ILE A 344 1.86 9.09 9.76
C ILE A 344 2.17 9.35 11.23
N LEU A 345 2.43 10.61 11.57
CA LEU A 345 2.75 11.03 12.93
C LEU A 345 1.59 11.75 13.60
N GLU A 346 1.53 11.64 14.92
CA GLU A 346 0.70 12.46 15.82
C GLU A 346 1.57 13.17 16.86
N GLY A 347 1.01 14.19 17.53
CA GLY A 347 1.63 14.93 18.62
C GLY A 347 2.45 16.16 18.20
N SER A 348 2.83 16.30 16.93
CA SER A 348 3.48 17.50 16.39
C SER A 348 2.47 18.53 15.91
N ALA A 349 2.84 19.82 15.94
CA ALA A 349 2.04 20.87 15.33
C ALA A 349 2.05 20.77 13.79
N ALA A 350 1.09 21.41 13.13
CA ALA A 350 1.03 21.46 11.68
C ALA A 350 2.32 22.07 11.10
N PHE A 351 2.91 21.34 10.15
CA PHE A 351 4.14 21.68 9.42
C PHE A 351 5.41 21.72 10.25
N GLU A 352 5.37 21.29 11.51
CA GLU A 352 6.56 21.20 12.34
C GLU A 352 7.61 20.27 11.73
N GLU A 353 7.20 19.27 10.95
CA GLU A 353 8.11 18.34 10.28
C GLU A 353 8.98 18.98 9.17
N ASP A 354 8.66 20.19 8.71
CA ASP A 354 9.32 20.83 7.55
C ASP A 354 10.77 21.22 7.79
N ASP A 355 11.18 21.36 9.05
CA ASP A 355 12.53 21.75 9.46
C ASP A 355 13.36 20.58 9.99
N TRP A 356 12.80 19.37 10.13
CA TRP A 356 13.56 18.24 10.66
C TRP A 356 14.61 17.81 9.65
N LYS A 357 15.86 17.59 10.08
CA LYS A 357 16.98 17.04 9.28
C LYS A 357 17.31 15.60 9.68
N ARG A 358 17.15 15.29 10.97
CA ARG A 358 17.31 13.95 11.54
C ARG A 358 16.29 13.71 12.63
N VAL A 359 15.71 12.51 12.61
CA VAL A 359 14.81 12.02 13.65
C VAL A 359 15.24 10.65 14.12
N ARG A 360 14.79 10.25 15.31
CA ARG A 360 15.00 8.92 15.86
C ARG A 360 13.69 8.27 16.24
N PHE A 361 13.46 7.05 15.78
CA PHE A 361 12.32 6.22 16.13
C PHE A 361 12.68 5.32 17.32
N ILE A 362 12.03 5.55 18.46
CA ILE A 362 12.31 4.87 19.73
C ILE A 362 11.18 3.89 20.03
N PRO A 363 11.46 2.58 20.15
CA PRO A 363 10.45 1.58 20.48
C PRO A 363 9.75 1.88 21.80
N ARG A 364 8.42 1.83 21.84
CA ARG A 364 7.64 2.21 23.04
C ARG A 364 7.99 1.43 24.32
N ASN A 365 8.46 0.17 24.21
CA ASN A 365 8.66 -0.74 25.36
C ASN A 365 10.07 -1.38 25.43
N GLY A 366 11.10 -0.84 24.76
CA GLY A 366 12.47 -1.40 24.77
C GLY A 366 12.63 -2.83 24.22
N LYS A 367 11.54 -3.52 23.84
CA LYS A 367 11.57 -4.91 23.32
C LYS A 367 11.83 -4.94 21.82
N GLN A 368 13.05 -5.30 21.44
CA GLN A 368 13.39 -5.76 20.09
C GLN A 368 12.90 -7.20 19.86
N MET A 369 12.71 -7.60 18.60
CA MET A 369 12.72 -9.01 18.17
C MET A 369 14.03 -9.29 17.44
N PRO A 370 14.55 -10.53 17.47
CA PRO A 370 15.87 -10.86 16.92
C PRO A 370 15.94 -10.58 15.42
N ASN A 371 17.06 -9.98 15.00
CA ASN A 371 17.46 -9.86 13.60
C ASN A 371 17.38 -11.24 12.94
N LYS A 372 16.63 -11.36 11.84
CA LYS A 372 16.71 -12.53 10.96
C LYS A 372 18.00 -12.46 10.14
N GLN A 373 19.14 -12.68 10.78
CA GLN A 373 20.32 -13.16 10.05
C GLN A 373 20.16 -14.67 9.87
N VAL A 374 19.71 -15.05 8.67
CA VAL A 374 20.03 -16.30 7.97
C VAL A 374 19.87 -17.60 8.80
N GLU A 375 18.65 -18.14 8.85
CA GLU A 375 18.46 -19.59 8.89
C GLU A 375 18.54 -20.14 7.46
N GLU A 376 19.74 -20.15 6.87
CA GLU A 376 20.05 -20.98 5.70
C GLU A 376 21.40 -21.66 5.93
N GLY A 377 21.35 -22.96 6.26
CA GLY A 377 22.36 -23.95 5.90
C GLY A 377 23.69 -23.95 6.65
N ILE A 378 23.81 -24.79 7.68
CA ILE A 378 25.06 -25.51 7.96
C ILE A 378 24.80 -27.00 7.73
N GLU A 379 24.78 -27.40 6.45
CA GLU A 379 25.18 -28.75 6.08
C GLU A 379 26.69 -28.73 5.83
N LYS A 380 27.35 -29.61 6.58
CA LYS A 380 28.77 -29.93 6.61
C LYS A 380 29.39 -29.98 5.20
N ARG A 381 30.49 -29.25 5.00
CA ARG A 381 31.61 -29.72 4.17
C ARG A 381 32.93 -29.45 4.87
N GLU A 382 33.61 -30.56 5.15
CA GLU A 382 34.95 -30.67 5.69
C GLU A 382 35.99 -30.23 4.65
N GLY A 383 37.10 -29.69 5.16
CA GLY A 383 38.39 -29.66 4.48
C GLY A 383 38.70 -28.42 3.65
N GLN A 384 39.46 -27.48 4.20
CA GLN A 384 40.91 -27.36 3.93
C GLN A 384 41.51 -26.08 4.55
N ASN A 385 42.65 -26.31 5.19
CA ASN A 385 43.63 -25.40 5.81
C ASN A 385 43.86 -24.05 5.09
N GLY A 386 43.84 -22.97 5.87
CA GLY A 386 44.40 -21.66 5.54
C GLY A 386 44.63 -20.85 6.81
N ALA A 387 45.86 -20.37 7.00
CA ALA A 387 46.39 -19.67 8.18
C ALA A 387 45.80 -18.25 8.36
N PRO A 388 45.99 -17.58 9.51
CA PRO A 388 45.04 -16.59 10.03
C PRO A 388 45.25 -15.21 9.41
N GLU A 389 44.22 -14.68 8.77
CA GLU A 389 44.11 -13.25 8.49
C GLU A 389 43.35 -12.55 9.63
N ASP A 390 43.95 -11.44 10.04
CA ASP A 390 43.57 -10.51 11.10
C ASP A 390 42.16 -9.94 10.88
N ASN A 391 41.14 -10.69 11.29
CA ASN A 391 39.77 -10.24 11.26
C ASN A 391 39.43 -9.59 12.60
N SER A 392 39.92 -8.37 12.79
CA SER A 392 39.45 -7.49 13.85
C SER A 392 37.93 -7.31 13.72
N ASN A 393 37.23 -8.07 14.55
CA ASN A 393 35.79 -8.13 14.73
C ASN A 393 35.11 -6.77 14.53
N ARG A 394 34.43 -6.60 13.38
CA ARG A 394 33.29 -5.68 13.27
C ARG A 394 32.06 -6.35 13.89
N ASN A 395 32.11 -6.56 15.19
CA ASN A 395 30.92 -6.79 16.00
C ASN A 395 30.21 -5.44 16.20
N HIS A 396 29.46 -4.97 15.21
CA HIS A 396 28.32 -4.08 15.51
C HIS A 396 27.14 -4.96 15.94
N SER A 397 27.31 -5.63 17.08
CA SER A 397 26.26 -6.39 17.76
C SER A 397 25.67 -5.56 18.90
N SER A 398 24.43 -5.11 18.70
CA SER A 398 23.34 -5.04 19.69
C SER A 398 23.46 -4.25 21.01
N GLU A 399 24.52 -3.52 21.34
CA GLU A 399 24.58 -2.84 22.66
C GLU A 399 23.70 -1.58 22.83
N ASN A 400 23.17 -0.98 21.74
CA ASN A 400 22.35 0.24 21.84
C ASN A 400 20.88 0.05 21.42
N ALA A 401 20.31 -1.15 21.62
CA ALA A 401 18.94 -1.46 21.19
C ALA A 401 17.84 -0.60 21.84
N ASP A 402 18.12 0.04 22.97
CA ASP A 402 17.21 0.99 23.64
C ASP A 402 17.29 2.42 23.05
N GLU A 403 18.27 2.71 22.19
CA GLU A 403 18.47 4.07 21.66
C GLU A 403 17.50 4.42 20.53
N GLY A 404 16.94 3.44 19.81
CA GLY A 404 16.09 3.64 18.63
C GLY A 404 16.85 3.80 17.31
N VAL A 405 16.12 3.91 16.19
CA VAL A 405 16.71 3.97 14.84
C VAL A 405 16.72 5.40 14.31
N GLU A 406 17.89 5.88 13.90
CA GLU A 406 18.01 7.19 13.24
C GLU A 406 17.54 7.15 11.79
N VAL A 407 16.92 8.24 11.37
CA VAL A 407 16.41 8.42 10.02
C VAL A 407 16.71 9.85 9.57
N TYR A 408 17.36 9.98 8.43
CA TYR A 408 17.55 11.26 7.77
C TYR A 408 16.27 11.67 7.05
N THR A 409 15.82 12.90 7.26
CA THR A 409 14.80 13.54 6.43
C THR A 409 15.54 14.21 5.27
N ALA A 410 15.62 13.52 4.14
CA ALA A 410 16.41 13.94 2.98
C ALA A 410 15.91 15.27 2.40
N CYS A 411 14.59 15.42 2.23
CA CYS A 411 14.00 16.66 1.74
C CYS A 411 12.50 16.73 2.03
N ARG A 412 11.92 17.91 1.81
CA ARG A 412 10.46 18.09 1.76
C ARG A 412 9.88 17.32 0.56
N THR A 413 8.67 16.81 0.72
CA THR A 413 7.96 16.07 -0.33
C THR A 413 7.18 17.03 -1.22
N VAL A 414 7.76 17.33 -2.38
CA VAL A 414 7.06 18.08 -3.44
C VAL A 414 5.84 17.29 -3.94
N ARG A 415 4.68 17.93 -3.96
CA ARG A 415 3.39 17.33 -4.34
C ARG A 415 3.04 17.65 -5.78
N CYS A 416 2.49 16.65 -6.47
CA CYS A 416 1.78 16.81 -7.74
C CYS A 416 0.25 16.73 -7.51
N ARG A 417 -0.55 16.68 -8.58
CA ARG A 417 -2.02 16.55 -8.52
C ARG A 417 -2.55 15.16 -8.11
N LEU A 418 -1.69 14.25 -7.65
CA LEU A 418 -2.10 12.94 -7.16
C LEU A 418 -3.13 13.01 -6.00
N PRO A 419 -2.98 13.89 -4.98
CA PRO A 419 -3.93 14.01 -3.88
C PRO A 419 -5.35 14.44 -4.28
N ASN A 420 -5.54 14.94 -5.50
CA ASN A 420 -6.85 15.32 -6.02
C ASN A 420 -7.77 14.11 -6.21
N VAL A 421 -7.20 12.92 -6.41
CA VAL A 421 -7.97 11.68 -6.53
C VAL A 421 -8.38 11.18 -5.15
N ASP A 422 -9.66 10.94 -4.97
CA ASP A 422 -10.16 10.28 -3.76
C ASP A 422 -9.79 8.79 -3.77
N PRO A 423 -9.04 8.29 -2.77
CA PRO A 423 -8.68 6.87 -2.71
C PRO A 423 -9.87 5.93 -2.53
N LYS A 424 -11.03 6.42 -2.06
CA LYS A 424 -12.24 5.60 -1.85
C LYS A 424 -13.13 5.54 -3.08
N THR A 425 -13.18 6.61 -3.88
CA THR A 425 -14.12 6.71 -5.01
C THR A 425 -13.43 6.71 -6.37
N GLY A 426 -12.11 6.93 -6.43
CA GLY A 426 -11.36 7.11 -7.68
C GLY A 426 -11.71 8.40 -8.43
N VAL A 427 -12.58 9.25 -7.87
CA VAL A 427 -12.97 10.52 -8.47
C VAL A 427 -11.86 11.55 -8.24
N ARG A 428 -11.42 12.19 -9.33
CA ARG A 428 -10.41 13.25 -9.31
C ARG A 428 -11.07 14.61 -9.26
N HIS A 429 -10.84 15.35 -8.18
CA HIS A 429 -11.26 16.75 -8.13
C HIS A 429 -10.42 17.60 -9.13
N PRO A 430 -11.02 18.57 -9.85
CA PRO A 430 -10.29 19.32 -10.88
C PRO A 430 -9.04 20.04 -10.38
N VAL A 431 -9.10 20.65 -9.18
CA VAL A 431 -8.03 21.52 -8.64
C VAL A 431 -7.62 21.22 -7.20
N GLU A 432 -8.55 20.95 -6.29
CA GLU A 432 -8.24 20.61 -4.88
C GLU A 432 -7.73 19.18 -4.64
N PRO A 433 -6.89 18.97 -3.61
CA PRO A 433 -6.33 19.97 -2.68
C PRO A 433 -5.10 20.71 -3.24
N ASP A 434 -4.68 20.43 -4.49
CA ASP A 434 -3.46 21.01 -5.10
C ASP A 434 -3.49 22.54 -5.17
N LYS A 435 -4.62 23.16 -5.55
CA LYS A 435 -4.75 24.63 -5.57
C LYS A 435 -4.56 25.24 -4.18
N THR A 436 -5.27 24.74 -3.16
CA THR A 436 -5.12 25.24 -1.79
C THR A 436 -3.69 25.03 -1.28
N LEU A 437 -3.10 23.86 -1.50
CA LEU A 437 -1.70 23.61 -1.16
C LEU A 437 -0.76 24.64 -1.81
N LYS A 438 -0.87 24.86 -3.12
CA LYS A 438 -0.01 25.81 -3.84
C LYS A 438 -0.16 27.25 -3.37
N SER A 439 -1.29 27.63 -2.78
CA SER A 439 -1.49 29.00 -2.29
C SER A 439 -0.60 29.38 -1.10
N PHE A 440 -0.05 28.41 -0.35
CA PHE A 440 0.76 28.70 0.84
C PHE A 440 1.89 27.70 1.13
N ARG A 441 2.02 26.63 0.35
CA ARG A 441 3.01 25.54 0.59
C ARG A 441 4.09 25.43 -0.47
N CYS A 442 4.21 26.38 -1.39
CA CYS A 442 5.36 26.49 -2.29
C CYS A 442 6.57 27.09 -1.54
N ILE A 443 7.09 26.34 -0.57
CA ILE A 443 8.06 26.82 0.44
C ILE A 443 9.49 26.35 0.22
N ASP A 444 9.73 25.48 -0.76
CA ASP A 444 11.07 24.92 -1.01
C ASP A 444 11.73 25.65 -2.18
N VAL A 445 12.87 26.29 -1.91
CA VAL A 445 13.62 27.07 -2.92
C VAL A 445 14.12 26.22 -4.08
N GLY A 446 14.26 24.90 -3.89
CA GLY A 446 14.63 23.96 -4.95
C GLY A 446 13.50 23.67 -5.95
N ASP A 447 12.24 23.94 -5.59
CA ASP A 447 11.10 23.90 -6.51
C ASP A 447 9.99 24.89 -6.11
N PRO A 448 10.16 26.20 -6.40
CA PRO A 448 9.26 27.25 -5.93
C PRO A 448 7.85 27.21 -6.54
N TYR A 449 7.58 26.32 -7.50
CA TYR A 449 6.32 26.24 -8.24
C TYR A 449 5.38 25.14 -7.74
N ASN A 450 5.87 24.25 -6.88
CA ASN A 450 5.10 23.10 -6.40
C ASN A 450 5.04 23.09 -4.88
N ALA A 451 3.87 22.73 -4.37
CA ALA A 451 3.62 22.70 -2.94
C ALA A 451 4.35 21.53 -2.28
N CYS A 452 4.79 21.72 -1.03
CA CYS A 452 5.42 20.69 -0.21
C CYS A 452 4.49 20.24 0.92
N LEU A 453 4.41 18.93 1.13
CA LEU A 453 3.72 18.34 2.27
C LEU A 453 4.28 16.95 2.61
N GLY A 454 4.78 16.81 3.84
CA GLY A 454 5.45 15.60 4.32
C GLY A 454 6.93 15.57 3.94
N MET A 455 7.66 14.62 4.49
CA MET A 455 9.12 14.49 4.39
C MET A 455 9.50 13.17 3.72
N GLN A 456 10.50 13.23 2.84
CA GLN A 456 11.14 12.07 2.26
C GLN A 456 12.30 11.64 3.16
N CYS A 457 12.35 10.37 3.51
CA CYS A 457 13.21 9.84 4.56
C CYS A 457 14.08 8.68 4.07
N VAL A 458 15.31 8.61 4.60
CA VAL A 458 16.30 7.56 4.37
C VAL A 458 16.78 7.07 5.75
N PRO A 459 16.47 5.82 6.14
CA PRO A 459 16.99 5.25 7.38
C PRO A 459 18.51 5.10 7.39
N THR A 460 19.13 5.12 8.57
CA THR A 460 20.59 4.90 8.73
C THR A 460 20.99 3.43 8.75
N VAL A 461 20.02 2.52 8.79
CA VAL A 461 20.21 1.07 8.74
C VAL A 461 19.38 0.49 7.61
N GLU A 462 19.84 -0.62 7.02
CA GLU A 462 19.13 -1.26 5.91
C GLU A 462 17.85 -1.97 6.34
N GLU A 463 17.79 -2.45 7.58
CA GLU A 463 16.64 -3.19 8.10
C GLU A 463 16.32 -2.81 9.54
N PHE A 464 15.04 -2.55 9.82
CA PHE A 464 14.50 -2.38 11.18
C PHE A 464 12.97 -2.49 11.18
N THR A 465 12.35 -2.52 12.35
CA THR A 465 10.89 -2.61 12.49
C THR A 465 10.32 -1.34 13.10
N LEU A 466 9.26 -0.80 12.48
CA LEU A 466 8.44 0.29 13.02
C LEU A 466 7.15 -0.27 13.62
N ARG A 467 6.70 0.35 14.72
CA ARG A 467 5.42 0.03 15.37
C ARG A 467 4.58 1.28 15.57
N VAL A 468 3.26 1.13 15.46
CA VAL A 468 2.32 2.17 15.87
C VAL A 468 2.50 2.45 17.37
N GLY A 469 2.66 3.72 17.73
CA GLY A 469 2.93 4.20 19.08
C GLY A 469 4.41 4.41 19.41
N ASP A 470 5.34 4.02 18.53
CA ASP A 470 6.77 4.35 18.68
C ASP A 470 6.95 5.87 18.76
N GLU A 471 7.87 6.29 19.62
CA GLU A 471 8.17 7.70 19.83
C GLU A 471 9.12 8.21 18.75
N VAL A 472 8.93 9.44 18.31
CA VAL A 472 9.80 10.11 17.34
C VAL A 472 10.47 11.29 18.03
N LYS A 473 11.79 11.22 18.20
CA LYS A 473 12.59 12.31 18.74
C LYS A 473 13.27 13.06 17.60
N VAL A 474 13.10 14.37 17.54
CA VAL A 474 13.82 15.23 16.59
C VAL A 474 15.25 15.42 17.11
N LEU A 475 16.24 15.07 16.29
CA LEU A 475 17.66 15.16 16.64
C LEU A 475 18.31 16.42 16.09
N GLU A 476 17.88 16.85 14.90
CA GLU A 476 18.45 18.00 14.21
C GLU A 476 17.36 18.71 13.42
N LYS A 477 17.41 20.04 13.45
CA LYS A 477 16.58 20.94 12.65
C LYS A 477 17.43 21.80 11.73
N GLY A 478 16.86 22.24 10.61
CA GLY A 478 17.52 23.09 9.64
C GLY A 478 16.75 23.22 8.34
N GLU A 479 17.34 23.92 7.39
CA GLU A 479 16.72 24.17 6.10
C GLU A 479 16.83 22.99 5.14
N HIS A 480 15.88 22.89 4.21
CA HIS A 480 15.92 21.96 3.08
C HIS A 480 15.92 22.72 1.77
N CYS A 481 16.62 22.13 0.79
CA CYS A 481 16.60 22.53 -0.61
C CYS A 481 16.41 21.27 -1.46
N TYR A 482 15.26 21.18 -2.14
CA TYR A 482 14.87 20.05 -2.96
C TYR A 482 15.68 19.98 -4.26
N ILE A 483 16.32 18.84 -4.53
CA ILE A 483 17.00 18.59 -5.80
C ILE A 483 16.05 17.80 -6.71
N LYS A 484 15.68 18.41 -7.85
CA LYS A 484 14.76 17.82 -8.83
C LYS A 484 15.27 16.48 -9.38
N MET A 485 14.29 15.64 -9.71
CA MET A 485 14.45 14.29 -10.25
C MET A 485 14.84 14.33 -11.73
#